data_AF-A0A819LZ10-F1
#
_entry.id   AF-A0A819LZ10-F1
#
_cell.length_a   1.000
_cell.length_b   1.000
_cell.length_c   1.000
_cell.angle_alpha   90.00
_cell.angle_beta   90.00
_cell.angle_gamma   90.00
#
_symmetry.space_group_name_H-M   'P 1'
#
loop_
_entity.id
_entity.type
_entity.pdbx_description
1 polymer ?
#
loop_
_entity_poly.entity_id
_entity_poly.type
_entity_poly.pdbx_seq_one_letter_code
_entity_poly.pdbx_strand_id
1 'polypeptide(L)'
;MTYRRSQDFSISSMIQFNCDGSLSTTTKWTIKNCTSTRCSFEIVLNEKVMTIYSELYIPSRTLDYGVYQLTLSVTMIDSPNLKASSSVYVRITATGITANLVQLGTSMITRGDQQDLLLDPGTFSVDPDEDTFDATNFPNLQGILLSIDDSTTDPYNPSCLSNRSGNGTGLIFGNLTLSPNSSLTVLGGSLQSNQMYQFMVYMENRKNSSIQATGYVLVTIQVTHPQLIAVGCVISPMCAPNLEFQLLNPT
;
A
#
# COMPACT_ATOMS: atom_id res chain seq x y z
N MET A 1 -19.20 -3.66 -8.60
CA MET A 1 -18.52 -3.30 -7.33
C MET A 1 -17.02 -3.20 -7.59
N THR A 2 -16.27 -2.46 -6.78
CA THR A 2 -14.82 -2.30 -6.94
C THR A 2 -14.12 -2.64 -5.64
N TYR A 3 -13.08 -3.47 -5.72
CA TYR A 3 -12.27 -3.92 -4.58
C TYR A 3 -10.78 -3.73 -4.90
N ARG A 4 -9.98 -3.44 -3.86
CA ARG A 4 -8.53 -3.39 -3.97
C ARG A 4 -7.96 -4.81 -3.95
N ARG A 5 -6.88 -5.07 -4.68
CA ARG A 5 -6.27 -6.41 -4.72
C ARG A 5 -5.74 -6.85 -3.34
N SER A 6 -5.28 -5.93 -2.51
CA SER A 6 -4.85 -6.23 -1.14
C SER A 6 -6.00 -6.48 -0.15
N GLN A 7 -7.26 -6.36 -0.58
CA GLN A 7 -8.43 -6.46 0.28
C GLN A 7 -9.15 -7.80 0.06
N ASP A 8 -9.56 -8.42 1.16
CA ASP A 8 -10.50 -9.54 1.16
C ASP A 8 -11.94 -9.05 0.96
N PHE A 9 -12.77 -9.87 0.34
CA PHE A 9 -14.18 -9.54 0.18
C PHE A 9 -15.06 -10.78 0.14
N SER A 10 -16.30 -10.60 0.61
CA SER A 10 -17.36 -11.58 0.53
C SER A 10 -18.49 -11.10 -0.36
N ILE A 11 -19.11 -12.04 -1.08
CA ILE A 11 -20.32 -11.81 -1.85
C ILE A 11 -21.35 -12.86 -1.47
N SER A 12 -22.54 -12.40 -1.12
CA SER A 12 -23.71 -13.25 -0.92
C SER A 12 -24.78 -12.87 -1.93
N SER A 13 -25.60 -13.85 -2.32
CA SER A 13 -26.76 -13.64 -3.18
C SER A 13 -27.93 -14.46 -2.66
N MET A 14 -29.12 -13.88 -2.71
CA MET A 14 -30.36 -14.60 -2.43
C MET A 14 -30.98 -15.03 -3.74
N ILE A 15 -31.31 -16.32 -3.85
CA ILE A 15 -32.03 -16.89 -4.99
C ILE A 15 -33.28 -17.56 -4.43
N GLN A 16 -34.44 -17.11 -4.91
CA GLN A 16 -35.73 -17.63 -4.48
C GLN A 16 -36.30 -18.59 -5.53
N PHE A 17 -36.68 -19.78 -5.10
CA PHE A 17 -37.47 -20.70 -5.88
C PHE A 17 -38.91 -20.64 -5.41
N ASN A 18 -39.86 -20.54 -6.34
CA ASN A 18 -41.27 -20.70 -6.03
C ASN A 18 -41.65 -22.18 -6.24
N CYS A 19 -41.76 -22.93 -5.15
CA CYS A 19 -42.04 -24.36 -5.17
C CYS A 19 -43.06 -24.72 -4.09
N ASP A 20 -43.88 -25.73 -4.38
CA ASP A 20 -44.95 -26.19 -3.48
C ASP A 20 -44.44 -27.00 -2.26
N GLY A 21 -43.12 -27.20 -2.17
CA GLY A 21 -42.45 -27.90 -1.06
C GLY A 21 -40.99 -27.49 -0.91
N SER A 22 -40.41 -27.74 0.28
CA SER A 22 -39.00 -27.49 0.55
C SER A 22 -38.15 -28.62 -0.04
N LEU A 23 -37.35 -28.30 -1.06
CA LEU A 23 -36.44 -29.24 -1.72
C LEU A 23 -34.99 -28.91 -1.38
N SER A 24 -34.14 -29.93 -1.31
CA SER A 24 -32.71 -29.74 -1.07
C SER A 24 -32.04 -29.12 -2.29
N THR A 25 -31.05 -28.26 -2.06
CA THR A 25 -30.36 -27.51 -3.12
C THR A 25 -28.86 -27.73 -3.07
N THR A 26 -28.22 -27.68 -4.23
CA THR A 26 -26.77 -27.57 -4.37
C THR A 26 -26.42 -26.20 -4.93
N THR A 27 -25.39 -25.58 -4.37
CA THR A 27 -24.92 -24.26 -4.77
C THR A 27 -23.50 -24.36 -5.31
N LYS A 28 -23.22 -23.61 -6.38
CA LYS A 28 -21.88 -23.50 -6.96
C LYS A 28 -21.64 -22.08 -7.46
N TRP A 29 -20.53 -21.48 -7.01
CA TRP A 29 -19.99 -20.27 -7.58
C TRP A 29 -19.09 -20.56 -8.78
N THR A 30 -19.20 -19.72 -9.81
CA THR A 30 -18.33 -19.72 -10.97
C THR A 30 -17.79 -18.31 -11.19
N ILE A 31 -16.50 -18.19 -11.49
CA ILE A 31 -15.82 -16.90 -11.69
C ILE A 31 -15.24 -16.87 -13.11
N LYS A 32 -15.48 -15.79 -13.84
CA LYS A 32 -14.93 -15.55 -15.18
C LYS A 32 -14.26 -14.20 -15.24
N ASN A 33 -13.09 -14.12 -15.89
CA ASN A 33 -12.45 -12.84 -16.17
C ASN A 33 -13.14 -12.21 -17.39
N CYS A 34 -13.54 -10.96 -17.28
CA CYS A 34 -14.26 -10.24 -18.30
C CYS A 34 -13.50 -9.01 -18.76
N THR A 35 -13.49 -8.82 -20.07
CA THR A 35 -13.19 -7.54 -20.71
C THR A 35 -14.50 -6.76 -20.90
N SER A 36 -14.42 -5.54 -21.42
CA SER A 36 -15.60 -4.67 -21.64
C SER A 36 -16.70 -5.29 -22.52
N THR A 37 -16.38 -6.33 -23.31
CA THR A 37 -17.34 -6.95 -24.25
C THR A 37 -17.41 -8.47 -24.19
N ARG A 38 -16.48 -9.17 -23.52
CA ARG A 38 -16.43 -10.65 -23.48
C ARG A 38 -15.87 -11.18 -22.18
N CYS A 39 -16.45 -12.28 -21.69
CA CYS A 39 -15.94 -13.05 -20.57
C CYS A 39 -15.20 -14.30 -21.04
N SER A 40 -14.10 -14.64 -20.35
CA SER A 40 -13.29 -15.82 -20.55
C SER A 40 -14.00 -17.09 -20.07
N PHE A 41 -13.31 -18.22 -20.21
CA PHE A 41 -13.66 -19.45 -19.50
C PHE A 41 -13.59 -19.28 -17.98
N GLU A 42 -14.23 -20.21 -17.26
CA GLU A 42 -14.20 -20.30 -15.80
C GLU A 42 -12.76 -20.38 -15.32
N ILE A 43 -12.42 -19.55 -14.33
CA ILE A 43 -11.10 -19.53 -13.72
C ILE A 43 -11.05 -20.66 -12.69
N VAL A 44 -10.03 -21.50 -12.78
CA VAL A 44 -9.74 -22.48 -11.75
C VAL A 44 -9.06 -21.75 -10.60
N LEU A 45 -9.79 -21.56 -9.50
CA LEU A 45 -9.24 -21.01 -8.27
C LEU A 45 -8.44 -22.08 -7.53
N ASN A 46 -7.48 -21.64 -6.72
CA ASN A 46 -6.79 -22.51 -5.78
C ASN A 46 -7.80 -23.16 -4.80
N GLU A 47 -7.51 -24.37 -4.33
CA GLU A 47 -8.34 -25.16 -3.40
C GLU A 47 -8.70 -24.42 -2.10
N LYS A 48 -7.99 -23.32 -1.80
CA LYS A 48 -8.27 -22.43 -0.66
C LYS A 48 -9.58 -21.64 -0.78
N VAL A 49 -10.17 -21.49 -1.97
CA VAL A 49 -11.43 -20.76 -2.16
C VAL A 49 -12.59 -21.74 -2.23
N MET A 50 -13.48 -21.69 -1.23
CA MET A 50 -14.66 -22.54 -1.22
C MET A 50 -15.80 -21.93 -2.04
N THR A 51 -16.30 -22.69 -3.01
CA THR A 51 -17.31 -22.22 -3.99
C THR A 51 -18.69 -22.87 -3.82
N ILE A 52 -18.85 -23.75 -2.83
CA ILE A 52 -20.07 -24.55 -2.66
C ILE A 52 -21.09 -23.94 -1.69
N TYR A 53 -20.82 -22.77 -1.11
CA TYR A 53 -21.74 -22.09 -0.19
C TYR A 53 -22.51 -20.95 -0.88
N SER A 54 -23.54 -20.42 -0.20
CA SER A 54 -24.30 -19.25 -0.66
C SER A 54 -23.50 -17.95 -0.59
N GLU A 55 -22.51 -17.89 0.29
CA GLU A 55 -21.51 -16.83 0.39
C GLU A 55 -20.20 -17.30 -0.24
N LEU A 56 -19.61 -16.43 -1.07
CA LEU A 56 -18.29 -16.61 -1.66
C LEU A 56 -17.33 -15.64 -0.98
N TYR A 57 -16.35 -16.18 -0.27
CA TYR A 57 -15.24 -15.43 0.30
C TYR A 57 -14.02 -15.50 -0.62
N ILE A 58 -13.49 -14.34 -1.00
CA ILE A 58 -12.28 -14.20 -1.81
C ILE A 58 -11.19 -13.53 -0.97
N PRO A 59 -10.12 -14.27 -0.61
CA PRO A 59 -8.98 -13.68 0.08
C PRO A 59 -8.27 -12.63 -0.77
N SER A 60 -7.59 -11.70 -0.10
CA SER A 60 -6.68 -10.74 -0.75
C SER A 60 -5.68 -11.42 -1.69
N ARG A 61 -5.30 -10.75 -2.78
CA ARG A 61 -4.33 -11.21 -3.79
C ARG A 61 -4.71 -12.49 -4.54
N THR A 62 -5.94 -13.00 -4.37
CA THR A 62 -6.41 -14.19 -5.09
C THR A 62 -6.70 -13.92 -6.57
N LEU A 63 -7.25 -12.74 -6.89
CA LEU A 63 -7.65 -12.35 -8.25
C LEU A 63 -6.77 -11.23 -8.78
N ASP A 64 -6.31 -11.37 -10.02
CA ASP A 64 -5.55 -10.36 -10.78
C ASP A 64 -6.36 -9.10 -11.08
N TYR A 65 -5.65 -8.04 -11.50
CA TYR A 65 -6.30 -6.80 -11.89
C TYR A 65 -7.21 -7.05 -13.09
N GLY A 66 -8.45 -6.56 -13.02
CA GLY A 66 -9.40 -6.80 -14.08
C GLY A 66 -10.85 -6.67 -13.62
N VAL A 67 -11.76 -7.08 -14.50
CA VAL A 67 -13.18 -7.16 -14.20
C VAL A 67 -13.57 -8.63 -14.20
N TYR A 68 -14.34 -9.08 -13.23
CA TYR A 68 -14.77 -10.46 -13.10
C TYR A 68 -16.28 -10.53 -12.99
N GLN A 69 -16.86 -11.55 -13.63
CA GLN A 69 -18.25 -11.94 -13.44
C GLN A 69 -18.28 -13.12 -12.49
N LEU A 70 -18.94 -12.94 -11.35
CA LEU A 70 -19.13 -13.97 -10.33
C LEU A 70 -20.59 -14.40 -10.42
N THR A 71 -20.81 -15.70 -10.63
CA THR A 71 -22.15 -16.26 -10.84
C THR A 71 -22.40 -17.38 -9.84
N LEU A 72 -23.41 -17.18 -8.99
CA LEU A 72 -23.98 -18.22 -8.16
C LEU A 72 -24.98 -18.99 -8.99
N SER A 73 -24.79 -20.31 -9.09
CA SER A 73 -25.75 -21.23 -9.68
C SER A 73 -26.30 -22.13 -8.60
N VAL A 74 -27.62 -22.25 -8.52
CA VAL A 74 -28.33 -23.11 -7.58
C VAL A 74 -29.13 -24.12 -8.38
N THR A 75 -28.94 -25.40 -8.06
CA THR A 75 -29.66 -26.52 -8.69
C THR A 75 -30.41 -27.28 -7.61
N MET A 76 -31.69 -27.56 -7.83
CA MET A 76 -32.45 -28.45 -6.95
C MET A 76 -31.98 -29.89 -7.12
N ILE A 77 -31.77 -30.59 -6.01
CA ILE A 77 -31.30 -31.99 -6.01
C ILE A 77 -32.37 -32.90 -6.60
N ASP A 78 -33.61 -32.76 -6.12
CA ASP A 78 -34.74 -33.61 -6.52
C ASP A 78 -35.33 -33.26 -7.88
N SER A 79 -34.94 -32.11 -8.44
CA SER A 79 -35.32 -31.67 -9.79
C SER A 79 -34.16 -30.93 -10.46
N PRO A 80 -33.19 -31.67 -11.04
CA PRO A 80 -31.96 -31.08 -11.60
C PRO A 80 -32.19 -30.10 -12.75
N ASN A 81 -33.38 -30.11 -13.35
CA ASN A 81 -33.79 -29.20 -14.42
C ASN A 81 -34.18 -27.81 -13.87
N LEU A 82 -34.54 -27.71 -12.59
CA LEU A 82 -34.81 -26.44 -11.92
C LEU A 82 -33.50 -25.82 -11.45
N LYS A 83 -33.01 -24.88 -12.26
CA LYS A 83 -31.80 -24.10 -12.00
C LYS A 83 -32.13 -22.63 -11.97
N ALA A 84 -31.52 -21.93 -11.04
CA ALA A 84 -31.53 -20.48 -11.02
C ALA A 84 -30.10 -19.99 -10.82
N SER A 85 -29.81 -18.82 -11.39
CA SER A 85 -28.51 -18.20 -11.24
C SER A 85 -28.63 -16.69 -11.06
N SER A 86 -27.64 -16.14 -10.38
CA SER A 86 -27.48 -14.70 -10.18
C SER A 86 -26.02 -14.34 -10.44
N SER A 87 -25.79 -13.20 -11.08
CA SER A 87 -24.46 -12.75 -11.45
C SER A 87 -24.19 -11.33 -10.95
N VAL A 88 -22.95 -11.09 -10.53
CA VAL A 88 -22.45 -9.76 -10.19
C VAL A 88 -21.10 -9.51 -10.85
N TYR A 89 -20.83 -8.24 -11.19
CA TYR A 89 -19.55 -7.82 -11.72
C TYR A 89 -18.72 -7.10 -10.64
N VAL A 90 -17.49 -7.56 -10.47
CA VAL A 90 -16.49 -6.96 -9.58
C VAL A 90 -15.30 -6.48 -10.38
N ARG A 91 -14.71 -5.35 -9.99
CA ARG A 91 -13.47 -4.84 -10.54
C ARG A 91 -12.39 -4.91 -9.46
N ILE A 92 -11.28 -5.54 -9.78
CA ILE A 92 -10.08 -5.57 -8.93
C ILE A 92 -9.15 -4.47 -9.41
N THR A 93 -8.83 -3.54 -8.52
CA THR A 93 -7.92 -2.41 -8.76
C THR A 93 -6.68 -2.51 -7.91
N ALA A 94 -5.62 -1.83 -8.32
CA ALA A 94 -4.42 -1.74 -7.53
C ALA A 94 -4.65 -1.01 -6.20
N THR A 95 -3.86 -1.39 -5.20
CA THR A 95 -3.74 -0.75 -3.90
C THR A 95 -2.63 0.29 -3.96
N GLY A 96 -2.77 1.37 -3.21
CA GLY A 96 -1.70 2.36 -3.08
C GLY A 96 -0.47 1.75 -2.39
N ILE A 97 0.72 2.15 -2.86
CA ILE A 97 1.99 1.81 -2.23
C ILE A 97 2.13 2.61 -0.92
N THR A 98 2.73 2.02 0.11
CA THR A 98 3.10 2.72 1.34
C THR A 98 4.58 3.04 1.34
N ALA A 99 4.90 4.32 1.48
CA ALA A 99 6.25 4.85 1.44
C ALA A 99 6.83 5.09 2.83
N ASN A 100 7.79 4.26 3.23
CA ASN A 100 8.42 4.36 4.56
C ASN A 100 9.92 4.56 4.39
N LEU A 101 10.47 5.64 4.93
CA LEU A 101 11.93 5.85 4.90
C LEU A 101 12.66 5.11 6.03
N VAL A 102 11.94 4.73 7.07
CA VAL A 102 12.47 4.09 8.28
C VAL A 102 11.58 2.92 8.70
N GLN A 103 12.11 2.03 9.53
CA GLN A 103 11.39 0.86 10.00
C GLN A 103 10.05 1.23 10.67
N LEU A 104 9.06 0.34 10.52
CA LEU A 104 7.71 0.45 11.09
C LEU A 104 6.87 1.64 10.59
N GLY A 105 7.27 2.31 9.49
CA GLY A 105 6.52 3.46 8.98
C GLY A 105 6.51 4.65 9.92
N THR A 106 7.53 4.76 10.77
CA THR A 106 7.62 5.80 11.79
C THR A 106 7.73 7.17 11.13
N SER A 107 6.86 8.10 11.53
CA SER A 107 6.83 9.47 10.97
C SER A 107 7.81 10.44 11.64
N MET A 108 8.35 10.10 12.82
CA MET A 108 9.31 10.92 13.55
C MET A 108 10.32 10.06 14.30
N ILE A 109 11.61 10.38 14.17
CA ILE A 109 12.71 9.73 14.88
C ILE A 109 13.68 10.76 15.48
N THR A 110 14.42 10.35 16.50
CA THR A 110 15.52 11.14 17.07
C THR A 110 16.85 10.41 16.82
N ARG A 111 17.89 11.17 16.50
CA ARG A 111 19.26 10.66 16.28
C ARG A 111 20.28 11.56 16.94
N GLY A 112 21.39 10.96 17.37
CA GLY A 112 22.53 11.71 17.86
C GLY A 112 23.25 12.41 16.71
N ASP A 113 23.85 13.55 16.98
CA ASP A 113 24.58 14.32 15.98
C ASP A 113 25.80 13.59 15.41
N GLN A 114 26.42 12.70 16.18
CA GLN A 114 27.50 11.82 15.71
C GLN A 114 27.02 10.49 15.12
N GLN A 115 25.72 10.22 15.11
CA GLN A 115 25.18 8.95 14.60
C GLN A 115 24.81 9.07 13.13
N ASP A 116 25.14 8.04 12.35
CA ASP A 116 24.67 7.91 10.99
C ASP A 116 23.14 7.74 10.96
N LEU A 117 22.50 8.43 10.04
CA LEU A 117 21.08 8.28 9.73
C LEU A 117 20.94 7.47 8.45
N LEU A 118 20.39 6.26 8.58
CA LEU A 118 20.00 5.43 7.45
C LEU A 118 18.52 5.64 7.14
N LEU A 119 18.23 6.01 5.90
CA LEU A 119 16.90 6.01 5.30
C LEU A 119 16.88 4.96 4.20
N ASP A 120 16.01 3.97 4.33
CA ASP A 120 15.99 2.81 3.44
C ASP A 120 14.57 2.51 2.95
N PRO A 121 14.02 3.35 2.06
CA PRO A 121 12.71 3.09 1.47
C PRO A 121 12.66 1.80 0.66
N GLY A 122 13.78 1.29 0.17
CA GLY A 122 13.84 -0.02 -0.50
C GLY A 122 13.47 -1.18 0.41
N THR A 123 13.93 -1.14 1.66
CA THR A 123 13.64 -2.20 2.64
C THR A 123 12.32 -1.98 3.37
N PHE A 124 11.94 -0.72 3.65
CA PHE A 124 10.82 -0.43 4.56
C PHE A 124 9.49 -0.11 3.87
N SER A 125 9.50 0.23 2.58
CA SER A 125 8.26 0.47 1.83
C SER A 125 7.55 -0.83 1.48
N VAL A 126 6.24 -0.73 1.24
CA VAL A 126 5.39 -1.90 1.02
C VAL A 126 4.49 -1.64 -0.18
N ASP A 127 4.44 -2.61 -1.10
CA ASP A 127 3.36 -2.74 -2.08
C ASP A 127 2.37 -3.78 -1.54
N PRO A 128 1.17 -3.38 -1.10
CA PRO A 128 0.19 -4.31 -0.54
C PRO A 128 -0.36 -5.32 -1.55
N ASP A 129 -0.06 -5.19 -2.84
CA ASP A 129 -0.54 -6.11 -3.88
C ASP A 129 0.47 -7.22 -4.22
N GLU A 130 1.71 -7.12 -3.77
CA GLU A 130 2.82 -8.02 -4.08
C GLU A 130 3.42 -8.63 -2.80
N ASP A 131 3.99 -9.83 -2.88
CA ASP A 131 4.59 -10.52 -1.73
C ASP A 131 5.94 -9.92 -1.32
N THR A 132 6.65 -9.33 -2.28
CA THR A 132 7.92 -8.65 -2.05
C THR A 132 7.89 -7.26 -2.68
N PHE A 133 8.40 -6.27 -1.97
CA PHE A 133 8.58 -4.93 -2.53
C PHE A 133 9.81 -4.93 -3.44
N ASP A 134 9.59 -4.67 -4.74
CA ASP A 134 10.67 -4.59 -5.71
C ASP A 134 11.34 -3.21 -5.67
N ALA A 135 12.40 -3.13 -4.86
CA ALA A 135 13.25 -1.94 -4.78
C ALA A 135 14.22 -1.79 -5.97
N THR A 136 14.37 -2.79 -6.85
CA THR A 136 15.47 -2.84 -7.84
C THR A 136 15.27 -1.85 -8.99
N ASN A 137 16.00 -0.73 -9.01
CA ASN A 137 15.74 0.46 -9.86
C ASN A 137 14.69 1.41 -9.27
N PHE A 138 14.89 1.85 -8.02
CA PHE A 138 14.33 3.15 -7.62
C PHE A 138 14.81 4.19 -8.63
N PRO A 139 13.92 4.92 -9.31
CA PRO A 139 14.38 5.92 -10.26
C PRO A 139 15.18 6.99 -9.53
N ASN A 140 16.21 7.49 -10.21
CA ASN A 140 16.95 8.71 -9.92
C ASN A 140 16.06 9.73 -9.18
N LEU A 141 16.26 9.89 -7.88
CA LEU A 141 15.54 10.90 -7.13
C LEU A 141 16.56 11.85 -6.51
N GLN A 142 16.51 13.06 -7.06
CA GLN A 142 16.88 14.31 -6.43
C GLN A 142 16.13 14.42 -5.09
N GLY A 143 16.54 13.66 -4.08
CA GLY A 143 16.01 13.77 -2.74
C GLY A 143 16.29 15.18 -2.24
N ILE A 144 15.24 15.93 -1.97
CA ILE A 144 15.37 17.29 -1.42
C ILE A 144 15.25 17.17 0.09
N LEU A 145 16.29 17.63 0.78
CA LEU A 145 16.27 17.80 2.22
C LEU A 145 15.64 19.13 2.57
N LEU A 146 14.63 19.08 3.44
CA LEU A 146 13.93 20.26 3.90
C LEU A 146 14.23 20.46 5.38
N SER A 147 14.76 21.62 5.74
CA SER A 147 14.80 22.05 7.15
C SER A 147 13.43 22.65 7.50
N ILE A 148 12.90 22.33 8.67
CA ILE A 148 11.55 22.76 9.10
C ILE A 148 11.55 24.21 9.63
N ASP A 149 12.73 24.75 9.97
CA ASP A 149 12.87 26.02 10.69
C ASP A 149 13.24 27.23 9.79
N ASP A 150 12.95 27.21 8.49
CA ASP A 150 13.14 28.39 7.61
C ASP A 150 11.88 29.29 7.59
N SER A 151 12.02 30.52 8.06
CA SER A 151 10.94 31.50 8.28
C SER A 151 10.57 32.34 7.04
N THR A 152 11.01 31.95 5.84
CA THR A 152 10.68 32.66 4.59
C THR A 152 9.39 32.11 3.96
N THR A 153 8.25 32.65 4.39
CA THR A 153 6.88 32.25 3.99
C THR A 153 6.50 32.66 2.55
N ASP A 154 6.16 31.69 1.69
CA ASP A 154 5.40 31.91 0.43
C ASP A 154 3.92 31.51 0.65
N PRO A 155 2.96 32.43 0.53
CA PRO A 155 1.53 32.16 0.76
C PRO A 155 0.83 31.35 -0.34
N TYR A 156 1.48 31.07 -1.48
CA TYR A 156 0.90 30.27 -2.58
C TYR A 156 1.45 28.83 -2.64
N ASN A 157 2.50 28.53 -1.87
CA ASN A 157 3.07 27.19 -1.76
C ASN A 157 3.56 26.96 -0.31
N PRO A 158 2.74 26.35 0.57
CA PRO A 158 3.07 26.17 1.99
C PRO A 158 4.20 25.16 2.27
N SER A 159 4.89 24.66 1.25
CA SER A 159 6.23 24.07 1.38
C SER A 159 7.27 25.14 1.00
N CYS A 160 7.58 26.01 1.96
CA CYS A 160 8.68 26.96 1.85
C CYS A 160 10.01 26.19 1.77
N LEU A 161 10.45 25.91 0.55
CA LEU A 161 11.84 25.74 0.09
C LEU A 161 11.79 25.43 -1.42
N SER A 162 11.81 26.47 -2.26
CA SER A 162 12.25 26.31 -3.65
C SER A 162 13.74 26.57 -3.67
N ASN A 163 14.54 25.50 -3.54
CA ASN A 163 15.85 25.56 -4.17
C ASN A 163 15.75 25.14 -5.62
N ARG A 164 15.42 26.13 -6.44
CA ARG A 164 15.37 26.01 -7.89
C ARG A 164 16.79 25.82 -8.41
N SER A 165 17.21 24.57 -8.57
CA SER A 165 18.22 24.23 -9.56
C SER A 165 17.64 24.31 -10.97
N GLY A 166 17.83 25.43 -11.64
CA GLY A 166 18.56 25.33 -12.92
C GLY A 166 20.08 25.43 -12.68
N ASN A 167 20.52 25.14 -11.44
CA ASN A 167 21.78 25.38 -10.69
C ASN A 167 21.48 25.93 -9.26
N GLY A 168 21.09 25.10 -8.28
CA GLY A 168 20.40 25.50 -7.04
C GLY A 168 20.41 24.44 -5.92
N THR A 169 20.88 24.90 -4.77
CA THR A 169 21.32 24.33 -3.49
C THR A 169 20.29 23.49 -2.66
N GLY A 170 19.73 22.43 -3.23
CA GLY A 170 19.40 21.27 -2.39
C GLY A 170 20.72 20.64 -1.90
N LEU A 171 20.83 20.22 -0.63
CA LEU A 171 21.97 19.39 -0.22
C LEU A 171 21.86 18.04 -0.94
N ILE A 172 22.52 17.92 -2.10
CA ILE A 172 22.69 16.65 -2.80
C ILE A 172 23.72 15.87 -1.98
N PHE A 173 23.24 14.93 -1.16
CA PHE A 173 24.13 14.04 -0.43
C PHE A 173 24.73 13.01 -1.38
N GLY A 174 26.06 13.07 -1.52
CA GLY A 174 26.87 12.05 -2.16
C GLY A 174 26.94 12.15 -3.68
N ASN A 175 28.07 11.68 -4.21
CA ASN A 175 28.10 11.12 -5.55
C ASN A 175 27.04 10.00 -5.55
N LEU A 176 25.88 10.22 -6.19
CA LEU A 176 24.83 9.20 -6.35
C LEU A 176 25.36 8.14 -7.33
N THR A 177 26.47 7.49 -7.00
CA THR A 177 26.86 6.23 -7.62
C THR A 177 25.78 5.26 -7.22
N LEU A 178 24.81 5.09 -8.12
CA LEU A 178 23.87 3.98 -8.26
C LEU A 178 24.08 2.94 -7.14
N SER A 179 23.58 3.25 -5.93
CA SER A 179 23.45 2.20 -4.94
C SER A 179 22.37 1.30 -5.55
N PRO A 180 22.66 0.01 -5.81
CA PRO A 180 21.62 -0.92 -6.27
C PRO A 180 20.48 -1.04 -5.25
N ASN A 181 20.70 -0.54 -4.03
CA ASN A 181 19.78 -0.57 -2.92
C ASN A 181 19.22 0.84 -2.72
N SER A 182 17.90 0.97 -2.73
CA SER A 182 17.13 2.22 -2.60
C SER A 182 17.24 2.84 -1.21
N SER A 183 18.44 3.26 -0.83
CA SER A 183 18.77 3.78 0.50
C SER A 183 19.69 5.01 0.43
N LEU A 184 19.61 5.82 1.48
CA LEU A 184 20.41 7.01 1.71
C LEU A 184 20.99 6.95 3.13
N THR A 185 22.31 7.07 3.23
CA THR A 185 22.99 7.23 4.51
C THR A 185 23.50 8.66 4.64
N VAL A 186 23.01 9.38 5.66
CA VAL A 186 23.57 10.67 6.08
C VAL A 186 24.56 10.40 7.20
N LEU A 187 25.82 10.75 6.98
CA LEU A 187 26.89 10.49 7.94
C LEU A 187 26.74 11.37 9.19
N GLY A 188 27.14 10.84 10.34
CA GLY A 188 27.27 11.59 11.58
C GLY A 188 28.10 12.86 11.40
N GLY A 189 27.68 13.93 12.07
CA GLY A 189 28.27 15.27 11.99
C GLY A 189 27.83 16.09 10.77
N SER A 190 27.04 15.52 9.85
CA SER A 190 26.60 16.23 8.64
C SER A 190 25.40 17.17 8.88
N LEU A 191 24.62 16.91 9.92
CA LEU A 191 23.42 17.69 10.27
C LEU A 191 23.67 18.49 11.54
N GLN A 192 23.08 19.68 11.65
CA GLN A 192 23.24 20.52 12.81
C GLN A 192 22.45 19.96 14.00
N SER A 193 23.10 19.90 15.16
CA SER A 193 22.47 19.46 16.40
C SER A 193 21.36 20.43 16.84
N ASN A 194 20.37 19.91 17.58
CA ASN A 194 19.18 20.61 18.05
C ASN A 194 18.30 21.19 16.93
N GLN A 195 18.28 20.55 15.77
CA GLN A 195 17.39 20.88 14.65
C GLN A 195 16.52 19.69 14.24
N MET A 196 15.39 20.02 13.62
CA MET A 196 14.49 19.05 13.01
C MET A 196 14.54 19.15 11.48
N TYR A 197 14.75 18.01 10.84
CA TYR A 197 14.82 17.88 9.39
C TYR A 197 13.65 17.03 8.89
N GLN A 198 13.07 17.41 7.77
CA GLN A 198 12.11 16.58 7.04
C GLN A 198 12.80 15.94 5.85
N PHE A 199 12.70 14.61 5.80
CA PHE A 199 13.12 13.81 4.65
C PHE A 199 11.89 13.32 3.94
N MET A 200 11.86 13.47 2.61
CA MET A 200 10.75 13.05 1.77
C MET A 200 11.23 12.08 0.70
N VAL A 201 10.43 11.05 0.45
CA VAL A 201 10.62 10.13 -0.68
C VAL A 201 9.35 10.10 -1.51
N TYR A 202 9.51 10.21 -2.83
CA TYR A 202 8.45 10.01 -3.79
C TYR A 202 8.66 8.67 -4.50
N MET A 203 7.59 7.91 -4.70
CA MET A 203 7.61 6.62 -5.36
C MET A 203 6.51 6.51 -6.38
N GLU A 204 6.79 5.74 -7.42
CA GLU A 204 5.89 5.48 -8.52
C GLU A 204 5.93 4.00 -8.88
N ASN A 205 4.77 3.38 -9.09
CA ASN A 205 4.71 1.99 -9.52
C ASN A 205 5.18 1.85 -10.97
N ARG A 206 6.17 0.98 -11.23
CA ARG A 206 6.74 0.81 -12.57
C ARG A 206 5.75 0.30 -13.61
N LYS A 207 4.77 -0.51 -13.21
CA LYS A 207 3.74 -1.05 -14.11
C LYS A 207 2.62 -0.04 -14.35
N ASN A 208 2.42 0.91 -13.44
CA ASN A 208 1.34 1.89 -13.51
C ASN A 208 1.71 3.21 -12.83
N SER A 209 2.13 4.19 -13.61
CA SER A 209 2.54 5.54 -13.16
C SER A 209 1.47 6.33 -12.43
N SER A 210 0.20 5.94 -12.56
CA SER A 210 -0.91 6.57 -11.82
C SER A 210 -0.93 6.16 -10.35
N ILE A 211 -0.17 5.13 -9.96
CA ILE A 211 0.01 4.71 -8.57
C ILE A 211 1.29 5.35 -8.06
N GLN A 212 1.11 6.31 -7.17
CA GLN A 212 2.19 7.10 -6.59
C GLN A 212 2.06 7.10 -5.08
N ALA A 213 3.18 7.20 -4.40
CA ALA A 213 3.23 7.31 -2.95
C ALA A 213 4.27 8.34 -2.54
N THR A 214 3.97 9.10 -1.50
CA THR A 214 4.93 10.03 -0.89
C THR A 214 5.07 9.67 0.58
N GLY A 215 6.30 9.42 0.99
CA GLY A 215 6.66 9.15 2.38
C GLY A 215 7.44 10.33 2.93
N TYR A 216 7.33 10.56 4.24
CA TYR A 216 8.14 11.53 4.95
C TYR A 216 8.52 11.00 6.32
N VAL A 217 9.67 11.47 6.82
CA VAL A 217 10.09 11.26 8.20
C VAL A 217 10.69 12.54 8.75
N LEU A 218 10.30 12.89 9.96
CA LEU A 218 10.87 13.98 10.74
C LEU A 218 12.03 13.43 11.57
N VAL A 219 13.22 14.03 11.44
CA VAL A 219 14.41 13.60 12.17
C VAL A 219 14.88 14.75 13.04
N THR A 220 14.83 14.53 14.36
CA THR A 220 15.41 15.47 15.33
C THR A 220 16.84 15.05 15.63
N ILE A 221 17.79 15.96 15.46
CA ILE A 221 19.21 15.72 15.78
C ILE A 221 19.51 16.29 17.17
N GLN A 222 20.12 15.50 18.04
CA GLN A 222 20.49 15.90 19.41
C GLN A 222 22.00 15.80 19.64
N VAL A 223 22.53 16.66 20.53
CA VAL A 223 23.97 16.74 20.87
C VAL A 223 24.50 15.46 21.56
N THR A 224 23.61 14.58 22.03
CA THR A 224 23.95 13.35 22.75
C THR A 224 23.53 12.12 21.94
N HIS A 225 24.15 10.97 22.20
CA HIS A 225 23.66 9.67 21.71
C HIS A 225 22.32 9.36 22.40
N PRO A 226 21.16 9.56 21.75
CA PRO A 226 19.89 9.28 22.39
C PRO A 226 19.81 7.76 22.50
N GLN A 227 19.72 7.25 23.73
CA GLN A 227 19.43 5.82 23.95
C GLN A 227 17.96 5.47 23.60
N LEU A 228 17.16 6.47 23.23
CA LEU A 228 15.73 6.35 22.97
C LEU A 228 15.40 6.88 21.56
N ILE A 229 14.97 5.97 20.69
CA ILE A 229 14.23 6.33 19.49
C ILE A 229 12.80 6.61 19.93
N ALA A 230 12.42 7.89 20.03
CA ALA A 230 11.00 8.23 20.16
C ALA A 230 10.32 7.90 18.82
N VAL A 231 9.44 6.90 18.84
CA VAL A 231 8.63 6.47 17.68
C VAL A 231 7.25 7.10 17.84
N GLY A 232 6.95 8.09 17.01
CA GLY A 232 5.66 8.79 16.99
C GLY A 232 4.92 8.60 15.67
N CYS A 233 3.62 8.37 15.74
CA CYS A 233 2.70 8.35 14.61
C CYS A 233 1.97 9.71 14.60
N VAL A 234 2.50 10.70 13.86
CA VAL A 234 2.04 12.10 13.95
C VAL A 234 0.83 12.35 13.03
N ILE A 235 0.62 11.53 11.99
CA ILE A 235 -0.43 11.78 10.99
C ILE A 235 -1.25 10.52 10.72
N SER A 236 -2.58 10.61 10.89
CA SER A 236 -3.54 9.48 10.81
C SER A 236 -3.49 8.59 9.56
N PRO A 237 -3.14 9.07 8.33
CA PRO A 237 -3.05 8.18 7.17
C PRO A 237 -1.70 7.42 7.07
N MET A 238 -0.73 7.70 7.95
CA MET A 238 0.59 7.05 7.95
C MET A 238 0.71 5.87 8.91
N CYS A 239 -0.28 5.66 9.78
CA CYS A 239 -0.31 4.51 10.66
C CYS A 239 -1.02 3.36 9.94
N ALA A 240 -0.24 2.47 9.32
CA ALA A 240 -0.76 1.18 8.93
C ALA A 240 -0.79 0.28 10.17
N PRO A 241 -1.94 -0.33 10.54
CA PRO A 241 -1.96 -1.29 11.63
C PRO A 241 -1.05 -2.46 11.27
N ASN A 242 -0.23 -2.91 12.23
CA ASN A 242 0.38 -4.24 12.12
C ASN A 242 -0.74 -5.31 12.23
N LEU A 243 -0.39 -6.57 11.93
CA LEU A 243 -1.29 -7.73 12.02
C LEU A 243 -1.93 -7.95 13.42
N GLU A 244 -1.57 -7.15 14.43
CA GLU A 244 -2.05 -7.28 15.82
C GLU A 244 -2.84 -6.05 16.34
N PHE A 245 -3.15 -5.05 15.50
CA PHE A 245 -3.97 -3.88 15.89
C PHE A 245 -3.52 -3.14 17.17
N GLN A 246 -2.23 -3.17 17.54
CA GLN A 246 -1.76 -2.45 18.73
C GLN A 246 -1.26 -1.05 18.36
N LEU A 247 -2.09 -0.06 18.68
CA LEU A 247 -1.69 1.35 18.82
C LEU A 247 -1.52 1.62 20.31
N LEU A 248 -0.28 1.73 20.78
CA LEU A 248 0.03 2.18 22.14
C LEU A 248 0.49 3.63 22.09
N ASN A 249 -0.30 4.51 22.71
CA ASN A 249 0.11 5.85 23.06
C ASN A 249 0.85 5.79 24.41
N PRO A 250 2.09 6.28 24.55
CA PRO A 250 2.72 6.39 25.86
C PRO A 250 2.05 7.55 26.61
N THR A 251 1.45 7.24 27.75
CA THR A 251 1.19 8.25 28.79
C THR A 251 2.47 8.89 29.27
#